data_AF-A0AAN7PYP4-F1
#
_entry.id   AF-A0AAN7PYP4-F1
#
_cell.length_a   1.000
_cell.length_b   1.000
_cell.length_c   1.000
_cell.angle_alpha   90.00
_cell.angle_beta   90.00
_cell.angle_gamma   90.00
#
_symmetry.space_group_name_H-M   'P 1'
#
loop_
_entity.id
_entity.type
_entity.pdbx_description
1 polymer ?
#
loop_
_entity_poly.entity_id
_entity_poly.type
_entity_poly.pdbx_seq_one_letter_code
_entity_poly.pdbx_strand_id
1 'polypeptide(L)'
;MEFLNDDLDILDIIENGIPRRINNSVSPLNQLLTTLRFYATDGHLSSVADFMGIHTSSASRIIKKTSQVLASLRPRYIRMPQNEEIVQVQNHFFQIASFP
;
A
#
# COMPACT_ATOMS: atom_id res chain seq x y z
N MET A 1 -9.54 6.56 -18.57
CA MET A 1 -10.64 6.86 -17.62
C MET A 1 -10.83 5.75 -16.58
N GLU A 2 -10.38 4.51 -16.83
CA GLU A 2 -10.37 3.42 -15.83
C GLU A 2 -9.47 3.68 -14.62
N PHE A 3 -8.26 4.21 -14.81
CA PHE A 3 -7.29 4.43 -13.71
C PHE A 3 -7.80 5.29 -12.54
N LEU A 4 -8.70 6.25 -12.79
CA LEU A 4 -9.25 7.12 -11.74
C LEU A 4 -10.35 6.45 -10.90
N ASN A 5 -10.98 5.39 -11.41
CA ASN A 5 -12.04 4.68 -10.67
C ASN A 5 -11.43 3.70 -9.65
N ASP A 6 -10.31 3.06 -9.98
CA ASP A 6 -9.61 2.14 -9.08
C ASP A 6 -9.03 2.86 -7.85
N ASP A 7 -8.55 4.09 -8.02
CA ASP A 7 -7.99 4.91 -6.93
C ASP A 7 -9.05 5.27 -5.87
N LEU A 8 -10.28 5.58 -6.31
CA LEU A 8 -11.40 5.89 -5.42
C LEU A 8 -11.88 4.64 -4.66
N ASP A 9 -11.89 3.49 -5.32
CA ASP A 9 -12.23 2.20 -4.69
C ASP A 9 -11.25 1.83 -3.58
N ILE A 10 -9.93 2.01 -3.80
CA ILE A 10 -8.92 1.72 -2.79
C ILE A 10 -9.09 2.65 -1.58
N LEU A 11 -9.35 3.94 -1.80
CA LEU A 11 -9.57 4.89 -0.72
C LEU A 11 -10.81 4.53 0.10
N ASP A 12 -11.93 4.21 -0.55
CA ASP A 12 -13.16 3.79 0.13
C ASP A 12 -12.96 2.49 0.94
N ILE A 13 -12.22 1.52 0.39
CA ILE A 13 -11.94 0.28 1.12
C ILE A 13 -11.04 0.53 2.32
N ILE A 14 -10.11 1.47 2.23
CA ILE A 14 -9.25 1.86 3.34
C ILE A 14 -10.01 2.66 4.39
N GLU A 15 -10.90 3.57 3.99
CA GLU A 15 -11.74 4.31 4.92
C GLU A 15 -12.68 3.40 5.71
N ASN A 16 -13.24 2.37 5.06
CA ASN A 16 -14.11 1.37 5.69
C ASN A 16 -13.33 0.28 6.46
N GLY A 17 -12.15 -0.10 5.96
CA GLY A 17 -11.31 -1.17 6.53
C GLY A 17 -10.40 -0.72 7.68
N ILE A 18 -10.11 0.58 7.79
CA ILE A 18 -9.40 1.16 8.93
C ILE A 18 -10.43 1.66 9.94
N PRO A 19 -10.73 0.91 11.03
CA PRO A 19 -11.64 1.41 12.06
C PRO A 19 -11.14 2.75 12.59
N ARG A 20 -11.98 3.79 12.48
CA ARG A 20 -11.78 5.10 13.12
C ARG A 20 -11.78 4.87 14.62
N ARG A 21 -10.60 4.70 15.21
CA ARG A 21 -10.48 4.65 16.66
C ARG A 21 -10.66 6.07 17.20
N ILE A 22 -11.65 6.20 18.04
CA ILE A 22 -12.09 7.41 18.72
C ILE A 22 -10.90 7.95 19.54
N ASN A 23 -10.68 9.28 19.48
CA ASN A 23 -9.63 10.11 20.10
C ASN A 23 -8.33 10.33 19.28
N ASN A 24 -8.15 11.54 18.71
CA ASN A 24 -6.94 12.03 18.01
C ASN A 24 -6.35 11.09 16.93
N SER A 25 -7.20 10.35 16.24
CA SER A 25 -6.80 9.45 15.15
C SER A 25 -6.32 10.23 13.92
N VAL A 26 -5.12 9.91 13.45
CA VAL A 26 -4.65 10.26 12.08
C VAL A 26 -5.72 9.83 11.08
N SER A 27 -6.09 10.69 10.12
CA SER A 27 -7.13 10.35 9.14
C SER A 27 -6.74 9.12 8.31
N PRO A 28 -7.71 8.31 7.81
CA PRO A 28 -7.39 7.16 6.96
C PRO A 28 -6.52 7.52 5.75
N LEU A 29 -6.79 8.67 5.11
CA LEU A 29 -5.96 9.20 4.02
C LEU A 29 -4.52 9.46 4.48
N ASN A 30 -4.31 10.10 5.62
CA ASN A 30 -2.97 10.33 6.15
C ASN A 30 -2.27 9.02 6.56
N GLN A 31 -3.02 8.02 7.02
CA GLN A 31 -2.50 6.68 7.29
C GLN A 31 -2.02 5.99 6.01
N LEU A 32 -2.75 6.14 4.91
CA LEU A 32 -2.35 5.65 3.60
C LEU A 32 -1.11 6.38 3.09
N LEU A 33 -1.11 7.72 3.09
CA LEU A 33 0.03 8.53 2.66
C LEU A 33 1.30 8.24 3.46
N THR A 34 1.18 8.02 4.78
CA THR A 34 2.29 7.59 5.64
C THR A 34 2.89 6.27 5.15
N THR A 35 2.02 5.32 4.80
CA THR A 35 2.41 3.96 4.38
C THR A 35 3.05 3.96 2.99
N LEU A 36 2.47 4.70 2.04
CA LEU A 36 3.02 4.84 0.70
C LEU A 36 4.39 5.53 0.72
N ARG A 37 4.54 6.57 1.56
CA ARG A 37 5.84 7.22 1.75
C ARG A 37 6.88 6.25 2.28
N PHE A 38 6.54 5.43 3.27
CA PHE A 38 7.44 4.41 3.80
C PHE A 38 7.93 3.44 2.72
N TYR A 39 7.05 3.00 1.80
CA TYR A 39 7.44 2.16 0.68
C TYR A 39 8.31 2.87 -0.35
N ALA A 40 8.06 4.16 -0.61
CA ALA A 40 8.84 4.95 -1.56
C ALA A 40 10.25 5.31 -1.03
N THR A 41 10.44 5.37 0.29
CA THR A 41 11.69 5.81 0.93
C THR A 41 12.53 4.66 1.49
N ASP A 42 12.38 3.45 0.96
CA ASP A 42 13.16 2.26 1.38
C ASP A 42 13.08 1.92 2.89
N GLY A 43 11.95 2.25 3.53
CA GLY A 43 11.67 1.81 4.90
C GLY A 43 12.29 2.65 6.04
N HIS A 44 12.73 3.89 5.79
CA HIS A 44 13.28 4.78 6.84
C HIS A 44 12.19 5.32 7.80
N LEU A 45 11.75 4.49 8.74
CA LEU A 45 10.60 4.77 9.63
C LEU A 45 10.71 6.07 10.43
N SER A 46 11.89 6.41 10.95
CA SER A 46 12.15 7.66 11.70
C SER A 46 11.88 8.89 10.84
N SER A 47 12.46 8.97 9.65
CA SER A 47 12.24 10.06 8.70
C SER A 47 10.79 10.19 8.26
N VAL A 48 10.07 9.07 8.09
CA VAL A 48 8.64 9.10 7.78
C VAL A 48 7.84 9.67 8.95
N ALA A 49 8.15 9.27 10.18
CA ALA A 49 7.48 9.76 11.38
C ALA A 49 7.72 11.26 11.60
N ASP A 50 8.97 11.71 11.43
CA ASP A 50 9.35 13.13 11.52
C ASP A 50 8.65 13.95 10.44
N PHE A 51 8.60 13.45 9.20
CA PHE A 51 7.91 14.13 8.10
C PHE A 51 6.40 14.25 8.35
N MET A 52 5.78 13.20 8.87
CA MET A 52 4.34 13.17 9.15
C MET A 52 3.97 13.88 10.47
N GLY A 53 4.96 14.32 11.27
CA GLY A 53 4.73 14.98 12.55
C GLY A 53 4.10 14.07 13.61
N ILE A 54 4.37 12.76 13.56
CA ILE A 54 3.82 11.76 14.48
C ILE A 54 4.93 10.99 15.17
N HIS A 55 4.62 10.39 16.32
CA HIS A 55 5.58 9.49 16.97
C HIS A 55 5.91 8.29 16.07
N THR A 56 7.17 7.86 16.08
CA THR A 56 7.66 6.66 15.37
C THR A 56 6.84 5.41 15.68
N SER A 57 6.44 5.23 16.94
CA SER A 57 5.57 4.12 17.33
C SER A 57 4.17 4.20 16.72
N SER A 58 3.64 5.41 16.51
CA SER A 58 2.37 5.64 15.82
C SER A 58 2.50 5.33 14.33
N ALA A 59 3.56 5.83 13.69
CA ALA A 59 3.87 5.53 12.29
C ALA A 59 3.98 4.01 12.05
N SER A 60 4.68 3.29 12.92
CA SER A 60 4.83 1.83 12.84
C SER A 60 3.47 1.11 12.88
N ARG A 61 2.60 1.47 13.81
CA ARG A 61 1.25 0.87 13.94
C ARG A 61 0.38 1.19 12.72
N ILE A 62 0.46 2.42 12.22
CA ILE A 62 -0.25 2.87 11.02
C ILE A 62 0.19 2.04 9.81
N ILE A 63 1.50 1.98 9.55
CA ILE A 63 2.07 1.23 8.42
C ILE A 63 1.60 -0.22 8.50
N LYS A 64 1.78 -0.88 9.64
CA LYS A 64 1.34 -2.27 9.83
C LYS A 64 -0.14 -2.47 9.50
N LYS A 65 -1.01 -1.61 10.04
CA LYS A 65 -2.47 -1.72 9.84
C LYS A 65 -2.85 -1.49 8.37
N THR A 66 -2.34 -0.44 7.76
CA THR A 66 -2.60 -0.12 6.36
C THR A 66 -2.07 -1.21 5.43
N SER A 67 -0.88 -1.75 5.69
CA SER A 67 -0.32 -2.87 4.92
C SER A 67 -1.20 -4.12 5.00
N GLN A 68 -1.78 -4.42 6.16
CA GLN A 68 -2.71 -5.54 6.31
C GLN A 68 -3.99 -5.34 5.49
N VAL A 69 -4.55 -4.13 5.50
CA VAL A 69 -5.71 -3.79 4.67
C VAL A 69 -5.37 -3.92 3.19
N LEU A 70 -4.25 -3.33 2.73
CA LEU A 70 -3.81 -3.45 1.34
C LEU A 70 -3.58 -4.91 0.92
N ALA A 71 -2.94 -5.71 1.77
CA ALA A 71 -2.72 -7.13 1.50
C ALA A 71 -4.03 -7.92 1.39
N SER A 72 -5.09 -7.53 2.12
CA SER A 72 -6.41 -8.15 2.00
C SER A 72 -7.05 -7.93 0.63
N LEU A 73 -6.63 -6.89 -0.11
CA LEU A 73 -7.11 -6.59 -1.46
C LEU A 73 -6.39 -7.38 -2.55
N ARG A 74 -5.33 -8.12 -2.21
CA ARG A 74 -4.57 -8.96 -3.13
C ARG A 74 -5.48 -9.80 -4.04
N PRO A 75 -6.52 -10.53 -3.56
CA PRO A 75 -7.33 -11.36 -4.45
C PRO A 75 -8.13 -10.58 -5.50
N ARG A 76 -8.39 -9.29 -5.27
CA ARG A 76 -9.15 -8.44 -6.19
C ARG A 76 -8.27 -7.82 -7.28
N TYR A 77 -7.06 -7.39 -6.91
CA TYR A 77 -6.19 -6.60 -7.80
C TYR A 77 -4.92 -7.32 -8.26
N ILE A 78 -4.48 -8.37 -7.57
CA ILE A 78 -3.24 -9.08 -7.87
C ILE A 78 -3.58 -10.50 -8.35
N ARG A 79 -3.41 -10.72 -9.66
CA ARG A 79 -3.51 -12.04 -10.29
C ARG A 79 -2.11 -12.58 -10.57
N MET A 80 -1.78 -13.74 -10.00
CA MET A 80 -0.55 -14.45 -10.35
C MET A 80 -0.75 -15.20 -11.68
N PRO A 81 0.24 -15.21 -12.57
CA PRO A 81 0.16 -16.00 -13.81
C PRO A 81 0.09 -17.50 -13.51
N GLN A 82 -0.58 -18.25 -14.38
CA GLN A 82 -0.71 -19.70 -14.24
C GLN A 82 -0.25 -20.42 -15.52
N ASN A 83 0.35 -21.61 -15.33
CA ASN A 83 0.78 -22.50 -16.41
C ASN A 83 1.61 -21.77 -17.49
N GLU A 84 1.10 -21.71 -18.71
CA GLU A 84 1.77 -21.15 -19.90
C GLU A 84 1.98 -19.63 -19.79
N GLU A 85 1.15 -18.91 -19.02
CA GLU A 85 1.31 -17.47 -18.80
C GLU A 85 2.56 -17.14 -17.97
N ILE A 86 3.09 -18.09 -17.20
CA ILE A 86 4.26 -17.87 -16.35
C ILE A 86 5.47 -17.50 -17.22
N VAL A 87 5.70 -18.25 -18.29
CA VAL A 87 6.82 -18.02 -19.21
C VAL A 87 6.66 -16.68 -19.93
N GLN A 88 5.43 -16.34 -20.32
CA GLN A 88 5.14 -15.08 -20.99
C GLN A 88 5.41 -13.87 -20.06
N VAL A 89 4.96 -13.96 -18.81
CA VAL A 89 5.17 -12.90 -17.82
C VAL A 89 6.65 -12.78 -17.44
N GLN A 90 7.37 -13.90 -17.25
CA GLN A 90 8.82 -13.89 -17.01
C GLN A 90 9.58 -13.19 -18.15
N ASN A 91 9.28 -13.53 -19.40
CA ASN A 91 9.89 -12.87 -20.54
C ASN A 91 9.59 -11.36 -20.58
N HIS A 92 8.39 -10.96 -20.16
CA HIS A 92 8.01 -9.56 -20.08
C HIS A 92 8.80 -8.81 -18.98
N PHE A 93 8.93 -9.41 -17.79
CA PHE A 93 9.76 -8.85 -16.71
C PHE A 93 11.24 -8.74 -17.11
N PHE A 94 11.76 -9.75 -17.81
CA PHE A 94 13.12 -9.76 -18.33
C PHE A 94 13.34 -8.61 -19.32
N GLN A 95 12.37 -8.30 -20.17
CA GLN A 95 12.47 -7.19 -21.13
C GLN A 95 12.49 -5.80 -20.47
N ILE A 96 11.88 -5.64 -19.29
CA ILE A 96 11.81 -4.33 -18.61
C ILE A 96 13.16 -3.97 -17.98
N ALA A 97 13.76 -4.88 -17.23
CA ALA A 97 15.01 -4.60 -16.50
C ALA A 97 15.85 -5.85 -16.22
N SER A 98 15.74 -6.88 -17.07
CA SER A 98 16.37 -8.19 -16.85
C SER A 98 15.94 -8.83 -15.53
N PHE A 99 14.73 -8.52 -15.06
CA PHE A 99 14.16 -9.19 -13.89
C PHE A 99 13.89 -10.66 -14.24
N PRO A 100 14.30 -11.61 -13.38
CA PRO A 100 14.12 -13.04 -13.61
C PRO A 100 12.66 -13.48 -13.51
#